data_AF-A0A7V4Y2L4-F1
#
_entry.id   AF-A0A7V4Y2L4-F1
#
_cell.length_a   1.000
_cell.length_b   1.000
_cell.length_c   1.000
_cell.angle_alpha   90.00
_cell.angle_beta   90.00
_cell.angle_gamma   90.00
#
_symmetry.space_group_name_H-M   'P 1'
#
loop_
_entity.id
_entity.type
_entity.pdbx_description
1 polymer ?
#
loop_
_entity_poly.entity_id
_entity_poly.type
_entity_poly.pdbx_seq_one_letter_code
_entity_poly.pdbx_strand_id
1 'polypeptide(L)'
;MGIYNYLNLSELMNEMLLTRRSVSVRDLVEEGLKRRIVLATEFAPADRYDLENAFIDLVDALYHRGAIKPVPANETESTIIAFYESGKLAEQGYGGEEGDRFIEIKWIAITDDLPVIVNL
;
A
#
# COMPACT_ATOMS: atom_id res chain seq x y z
N MET A 1 -13.96 3.42 0.24
CA MET A 1 -14.07 2.18 1.07
C MET A 1 -14.55 2.57 2.47
N GLY A 2 -15.03 1.62 3.30
CA GLY A 2 -15.47 1.94 4.65
C GLY A 2 -14.33 2.18 5.64
N ILE A 3 -14.56 3.00 6.67
CA ILE A 3 -13.60 3.40 7.72
C ILE A 3 -12.90 2.20 8.40
N TYR A 4 -13.61 1.08 8.57
CA TYR A 4 -13.09 -0.13 9.22
C TYR A 4 -12.03 -0.87 8.40
N ASN A 5 -11.98 -0.69 7.07
CA ASN A 5 -10.98 -1.33 6.20
C ASN A 5 -9.59 -0.76 6.49
N TYR A 6 -9.50 0.57 6.56
CA TYR A 6 -8.24 1.27 6.70
C TYR A 6 -7.60 1.09 8.08
N LEU A 7 -8.39 0.82 9.14
CA LEU A 7 -7.85 0.52 10.47
C LEU A 7 -7.00 -0.77 10.43
N ASN A 8 -7.58 -1.90 10.02
CA ASN A 8 -6.88 -3.18 9.99
C ASN A 8 -5.66 -3.16 9.04
N LEU A 9 -5.77 -2.46 7.90
CA LEU A 9 -4.69 -2.35 6.93
C LEU A 9 -3.56 -1.43 7.43
N SER A 10 -3.89 -0.29 8.06
CA SER A 10 -2.89 0.62 8.62
C SER A 10 -2.18 0.03 9.83
N GLU A 11 -2.91 -0.70 10.69
CA GLU A 11 -2.32 -1.46 11.80
C GLU A 11 -1.32 -2.50 11.29
N LEU A 12 -1.71 -3.28 10.27
CA LEU A 12 -0.80 -4.25 9.65
C LEU A 12 0.43 -3.57 9.05
N MET A 13 0.24 -2.47 8.31
CA MET A 13 1.35 -1.74 7.70
C MET A 13 2.30 -1.18 8.76
N ASN A 14 1.78 -0.64 9.87
CA ASN A 14 2.58 -0.12 10.97
C ASN A 14 3.39 -1.25 11.63
N GLU A 15 2.76 -2.38 11.94
CA GLU A 15 3.45 -3.55 12.51
C GLU A 15 4.59 -4.05 11.61
N MET A 16 4.34 -4.12 10.30
CA MET A 16 5.35 -4.57 9.34
C MET A 16 6.50 -3.57 9.20
N LEU A 17 6.23 -2.26 9.20
CA LEU A 17 7.25 -1.22 9.13
C LEU A 17 8.14 -1.20 10.39
N LEU A 18 7.53 -1.33 11.57
CA LEU A 18 8.25 -1.46 12.84
C LEU A 18 9.21 -2.65 12.84
N THR A 19 8.85 -3.74 12.16
CA THR A 19 9.64 -4.98 12.13
C THR A 19 10.67 -5.03 11.00
N ARG A 20 10.38 -4.48 9.82
CA ARG A 20 11.14 -4.73 8.57
C ARG A 20 11.97 -3.56 8.05
N ARG A 21 11.91 -2.37 8.67
CA ARG A 21 12.48 -1.09 8.18
C ARG A 21 11.84 -0.55 6.90
N SER A 22 11.43 -1.41 5.96
CA SER A 22 10.68 -1.05 4.76
C SER A 22 9.71 -2.17 4.36
N VAL A 23 8.63 -1.81 3.65
CA VAL A 23 7.59 -2.75 3.19
C VAL A 23 7.17 -2.40 1.77
N SER A 24 6.84 -3.41 0.94
CA SER A 24 6.15 -3.18 -0.33
C SER A 24 4.66 -3.51 -0.24
N VAL A 25 3.86 -3.07 -1.21
CA VAL A 25 2.44 -3.47 -1.29
C VAL A 25 2.32 -4.99 -1.36
N ARG A 26 3.19 -5.65 -2.13
CA ARG A 26 3.24 -7.12 -2.18
C ARG A 26 3.47 -7.76 -0.81
N ASP A 27 4.40 -7.24 0.00
CA ASP A 27 4.64 -7.76 1.36
C ASP A 27 3.37 -7.68 2.21
N LEU A 28 2.67 -6.54 2.12
CA LEU A 28 1.44 -6.26 2.85
C LEU A 28 0.30 -7.19 2.42
N VAL A 29 0.15 -7.40 1.10
CA VAL A 29 -0.84 -8.32 0.52
C VAL A 29 -0.59 -9.75 0.96
N GLU A 30 0.66 -10.23 0.87
CA GLU A 30 1.01 -11.59 1.28
C GLU A 30 0.75 -11.83 2.77
N GLU A 31 1.05 -10.84 3.62
CA GLU A 31 0.75 -10.93 5.05
C GLU A 31 -0.75 -10.81 5.35
N GLY A 32 -1.47 -9.94 4.63
CA GLY A 32 -2.92 -9.80 4.73
C GLY A 32 -3.67 -11.09 4.37
N LEU A 33 -3.23 -11.78 3.31
CA LEU A 33 -3.77 -13.09 2.91
C LEU A 33 -3.53 -14.16 3.99
N LYS A 34 -2.33 -14.20 4.59
CA LYS A 34 -2.03 -15.15 5.69
C LYS A 34 -2.92 -14.91 6.90
N ARG A 35 -3.17 -13.63 7.22
CA ARG A 35 -4.03 -13.21 8.33
C ARG A 35 -5.53 -13.29 8.01
N ARG A 36 -5.89 -13.59 6.76
CA ARG A 36 -7.28 -13.63 6.26
C ARG A 36 -8.02 -12.33 6.57
N ILE A 37 -7.40 -11.20 6.24
CA ILE A 37 -8.02 -9.89 6.42
C ILE A 37 -9.38 -9.86 5.73
N VAL A 38 -10.39 -9.42 6.47
CA VAL A 38 -11.73 -9.15 5.95
C VAL A 38 -11.82 -7.64 5.75
N LEU A 39 -12.09 -7.23 4.51
CA LEU A 39 -12.48 -5.86 4.23
C LEU A 39 -13.97 -5.73 4.58
N ALA A 40 -14.35 -4.73 5.36
CA ALA A 40 -15.72 -4.47 5.82
C ALA A 40 -16.75 -4.24 4.69
N THR A 41 -16.31 -4.03 3.46
CA THR A 41 -17.18 -4.06 2.27
C THR A 41 -17.61 -5.47 1.90
N GLU A 42 -16.99 -6.49 2.50
CA GLU A 42 -17.18 -7.90 2.22
C GLU A 42 -17.49 -8.70 3.49
N PHE A 43 -18.34 -9.71 3.34
CA PHE A 43 -18.65 -10.67 4.42
C PHE A 43 -17.72 -11.90 4.38
N ALA A 44 -16.64 -11.83 3.60
CA ALA A 44 -15.68 -12.90 3.36
C ALA A 44 -14.25 -12.36 3.48
N PRO A 45 -13.24 -13.23 3.70
CA PRO A 45 -11.84 -12.84 3.57
C PRO A 45 -11.58 -12.25 2.19
N ALA A 46 -10.91 -11.10 2.16
CA ALA A 46 -10.57 -10.42 0.93
C ALA A 46 -9.63 -11.28 0.10
N ASP A 47 -9.82 -11.26 -1.22
CA ASP A 47 -8.90 -11.94 -2.11
C ASP A 47 -7.63 -11.11 -2.35
N ARG A 48 -6.74 -11.63 -3.20
CA ARG A 48 -5.48 -10.94 -3.52
C ARG A 48 -5.73 -9.57 -4.16
N TYR A 49 -6.66 -9.50 -5.11
CA TYR A 49 -6.94 -8.30 -5.88
C TYR A 49 -7.58 -7.22 -5.00
N ASP A 50 -8.49 -7.62 -4.11
CA ASP A 50 -9.09 -6.71 -3.14
C ASP A 50 -8.04 -6.09 -2.22
N LEU A 51 -7.11 -6.90 -1.71
CA LEU A 51 -6.03 -6.43 -0.86
C LEU A 51 -5.03 -5.54 -1.61
N GLU A 52 -4.67 -5.90 -2.85
CA GLU A 52 -3.78 -5.08 -3.69
C GLU A 52 -4.35 -3.67 -3.87
N ASN A 53 -5.63 -3.56 -4.28
CA ASN A 53 -6.29 -2.26 -4.42
C ASN A 53 -6.36 -1.50 -3.09
N ALA A 54 -6.75 -2.17 -2.01
CA ALA A 54 -6.89 -1.52 -0.70
C ALA A 54 -5.56 -1.02 -0.14
N PHE A 55 -4.45 -1.73 -0.38
CA PHE A 55 -3.12 -1.29 0.03
C PHE A 55 -2.56 -0.18 -0.88
N ILE A 56 -2.87 -0.20 -2.19
CA ILE A 56 -2.53 0.91 -3.08
C ILE A 56 -3.21 2.20 -2.60
N ASP A 57 -4.51 2.15 -2.30
CA ASP A 57 -5.25 3.29 -1.75
C ASP A 57 -4.67 3.79 -0.42
N LEU A 58 -4.25 2.86 0.45
CA LEU A 58 -3.63 3.22 1.73
C LEU A 58 -2.27 3.89 1.55
N VAL A 59 -1.42 3.34 0.67
CA VAL A 59 -0.11 3.91 0.33
C VAL A 59 -0.29 5.32 -0.23
N ASP A 60 -1.25 5.51 -1.15
CA ASP A 60 -1.56 6.81 -1.73
C ASP A 60 -1.91 7.86 -0.67
N ALA A 61 -2.84 7.51 0.22
CA ALA A 61 -3.27 8.40 1.28
C ALA A 61 -2.16 8.71 2.30
N LEU A 62 -1.32 7.73 2.65
CA LEU A 62 -0.19 7.94 3.58
C LEU A 62 0.93 8.77 2.94
N TYR A 63 1.21 8.54 1.66
CA TYR A 63 2.19 9.30 0.90
C TYR A 63 1.77 10.77 0.80
N HIS A 64 0.53 11.05 0.42
CA HIS A 64 0.00 12.43 0.34
C HIS A 64 -0.03 13.15 1.71
N ARG A 65 -0.11 12.40 2.80
CA ARG A 65 0.01 12.94 4.17
C ARG A 65 1.46 13.11 4.64
N GLY A 66 2.45 12.71 3.83
CA GLY A 66 3.87 12.77 4.19
C GLY A 66 4.25 11.80 5.31
N ALA A 67 3.49 10.72 5.50
CA ALA A 67 3.75 9.72 6.53
C ALA A 67 4.73 8.63 6.06
N ILE A 68 4.77 8.38 4.75
CA ILE A 68 5.69 7.43 4.12
C ILE A 68 6.39 8.05 2.91
N LYS A 69 7.52 7.46 2.51
CA LYS A 69 8.17 7.75 1.23
C LYS A 69 8.64 6.47 0.55
N PRO A 70 8.70 6.44 -0.79
CA PRO A 70 9.27 5.32 -1.51
C PRO A 70 10.80 5.33 -1.40
N VAL A 71 11.40 4.15 -1.52
CA VAL A 71 12.85 3.92 -1.54
C VAL A 71 13.15 3.07 -2.77
N PRO A 72 13.31 3.69 -3.96
CA PRO A 72 13.57 2.94 -5.18
C PRO A 72 14.95 2.28 -5.12
N ALA A 73 15.02 1.02 -5.54
CA ALA A 73 16.28 0.29 -5.62
C ALA A 73 17.09 0.60 -6.90
N ASN A 74 16.45 1.17 -7.93
CA ASN A 74 17.04 1.41 -9.25
C ASN A 74 16.30 2.53 -10.04
N GLU A 75 16.85 2.88 -11.20
CA GLU A 75 16.29 3.93 -12.09
C GLU A 75 14.90 3.58 -12.64
N THR A 76 14.64 2.28 -12.85
CA THR A 76 13.34 1.80 -13.32
C THR A 76 12.25 2.09 -12.28
N GLU A 77 12.48 1.73 -11.01
CA GLU A 77 11.55 2.04 -9.92
C GLU A 77 11.39 3.54 -9.72
N SER A 78 12.47 4.32 -9.90
CA SER A 78 12.41 5.78 -9.85
C SER A 78 11.49 6.34 -10.95
N THR A 79 11.51 5.74 -12.14
CA THR A 79 10.62 6.12 -13.25
C THR A 79 9.16 5.77 -12.94
N ILE A 80 8.91 4.61 -12.34
CA ILE A 80 7.57 4.18 -11.93
C ILE A 80 7.01 5.12 -10.85
N ILE A 81 7.84 5.54 -9.88
CA ILE A 81 7.44 6.54 -8.88
C ILE A 81 7.06 7.86 -9.56
N ALA A 82 7.82 8.31 -10.56
CA ALA A 82 7.46 9.52 -11.30
C ALA A 82 6.12 9.38 -12.07
N PHE A 83 5.81 8.19 -12.59
CA PHE A 83 4.50 7.92 -13.20
C PHE A 83 3.37 7.88 -12.17
N TYR A 84 3.63 7.35 -10.98
CA TYR A 84 2.70 7.39 -9.87
C TYR A 84 2.44 8.83 -9.40
N GLU A 85 3.49 9.62 -9.16
CA GLU A 85 3.39 11.02 -8.70
C GLU A 85 2.70 11.93 -9.71
N SER A 86 2.81 11.63 -11.01
CA SER A 86 2.10 12.35 -12.07
C SER A 86 0.67 11.88 -12.29
N GLY A 87 0.19 10.87 -11.57
CA GLY A 87 -1.13 10.26 -11.74
C GLY A 87 -1.27 9.34 -12.96
N LYS A 88 -0.25 9.30 -13.83
CA LYS A 88 -0.25 8.51 -15.07
C LYS A 88 -0.40 7.00 -14.80
N LEU A 89 0.19 6.52 -13.71
CA LEU A 89 0.06 5.11 -13.32
C LEU A 89 -1.40 4.73 -13.00
N ALA A 90 -2.15 5.63 -12.37
CA ALA A 90 -3.57 5.43 -12.12
C ALA A 90 -4.40 5.50 -13.41
N GLU A 91 -4.05 6.39 -14.35
CA GLU A 91 -4.70 6.48 -15.67
C GLU A 91 -4.51 5.21 -16.53
N GLN A 92 -3.33 4.60 -16.47
CA GLN A 92 -3.01 3.36 -17.16
C GLN A 92 -3.60 2.13 -16.45
N GLY A 93 -4.03 2.31 -15.21
CA GLY A 93 -4.43 1.26 -14.29
C GLY A 93 -3.23 0.58 -13.64
N TYR A 94 -3.41 0.10 -12.41
CA TYR A 94 -2.40 -0.68 -11.68
C TYR A 94 -2.26 -2.12 -12.19
N GLY A 95 -2.81 -2.43 -13.38
CA GLY A 95 -2.67 -3.73 -14.03
C GLY A 95 -1.58 -3.72 -15.10
N GLY A 96 -0.80 -4.79 -15.18
CA GLY A 96 0.29 -4.94 -16.15
C GLY A 96 1.68 -4.65 -15.55
N GLU A 97 2.71 -4.69 -16.40
CA GLU A 97 4.10 -4.75 -15.93
C GLU A 97 4.53 -3.57 -15.04
N GLU A 98 4.03 -2.35 -15.33
CA GLU A 98 4.34 -1.16 -14.52
C GLU A 98 3.65 -1.19 -13.16
N GLY A 99 2.40 -1.68 -13.10
CA GLY A 99 1.67 -1.91 -11.85
C GLY A 99 2.28 -3.03 -11.01
N ASP A 100 2.65 -4.15 -11.65
CA ASP A 100 3.34 -5.28 -11.02
C ASP A 100 4.68 -4.84 -10.41
N ARG A 101 5.37 -3.89 -11.04
CA ARG A 101 6.60 -3.33 -10.48
C ARG A 101 6.32 -2.32 -9.38
N PHE A 102 5.26 -1.53 -9.49
CA PHE A 102 4.85 -0.59 -8.43
C PHE A 102 4.58 -1.31 -7.11
N ILE A 103 3.89 -2.46 -7.14
CA ILE A 103 3.59 -3.21 -5.91
C ILE A 103 4.84 -3.78 -5.22
N GLU A 104 5.99 -3.84 -5.90
CA GLU A 104 7.27 -4.29 -5.35
C GLU A 104 8.08 -3.16 -4.71
N ILE A 105 7.77 -1.90 -5.04
CA ILE A 105 8.50 -0.74 -4.52
C ILE A 105 8.40 -0.71 -3.00
N LYS A 106 9.54 -0.52 -2.35
CA LYS A 106 9.63 -0.45 -0.90
C LYS A 106 9.31 0.96 -0.41
N TRP A 107 8.54 1.03 0.65
CA TRP A 107 8.13 2.25 1.34
C TRP A 107 8.65 2.22 2.77
N ILE A 108 9.01 3.38 3.30
CA ILE A 108 9.45 3.56 4.68
C ILE A 108 8.62 4.60 5.39
N ALA A 109 8.43 4.43 6.68
CA ALA A 109 7.82 5.44 7.53
C ALA A 109 8.75 6.67 7.65
N ILE A 110 8.16 7.86 7.61
CA ILE A 110 8.84 9.13 7.89
C ILE A 110 8.64 9.53 9.36
N THR A 111 7.55 9.06 9.97
CA THR A 111 7.21 9.26 11.38
C THR A 111 7.40 7.97 12.17
N ASP A 112 7.59 8.07 13.49
CA ASP A 112 7.79 6.90 14.36
C ASP A 112 6.55 5.99 14.40
N ASP A 113 5.36 6.58 14.27
CA ASP A 113 4.09 5.88 14.12
C ASP A 113 3.35 6.40 12.89
N LEU A 114 2.77 5.49 12.09
CA LEU A 114 1.90 5.89 10.99
C LEU A 114 0.55 6.39 11.51
N PRO A 115 -0.01 7.45 10.92
CA PRO A 115 -1.36 7.88 11.26
C PRO A 115 -2.35 6.78 10.88
N VAL A 116 -3.17 6.36 11.85
CA VAL A 116 -4.34 5.53 11.56
C VAL A 116 -5.28 6.37 10.69
N ILE A 117 -5.45 5.99 9.44
CA ILE A 117 -6.34 6.69 8.52
C ILE A 117 -7.76 6.19 8.75
N VAL A 118 -8.52 6.93 9.55
CA VAL A 118 -9.95 6.75 9.75
C VAL A 118 -10.68 7.82 8.93
N ASN A 119 -11.36 7.40 7.85
CA ASN A 119 -12.03 8.22 6.80
C ASN A 119 -11.15 8.62 5.61
N LEU A 120 -11.10 7.74 4.60
CA LEU A 120 -10.95 8.14 3.19
C LEU A 120 -12.30 7.94 2.50
#